data_AF-A0AAE0S4D7-F1
#
_entry.id   AF-A0AAE0S4D7-F1
#
_cell.length_a   1.000
_cell.length_b   1.000
_cell.length_c   1.000
_cell.angle_alpha   90.00
_cell.angle_beta   90.00
_cell.angle_gamma   90.00
#
_symmetry.space_group_name_H-M   'P 1'
#
loop_
_entity.id
_entity.type
_entity.pdbx_description
1 polymer ?
#
loop_
_entity_poly.entity_id
_entity_poly.type
_entity_poly.pdbx_seq_one_letter_code
_entity_poly.pdbx_strand_id
1 'polypeptide(L)'
;MISAFALVPFVLTVARFIDAVSIIPDTARFIGDGYNLLMGNPDGDYWSSGGDDPGLLLGRSILSLSKDNIPDELSYQFHLTCHEAHSMMLVYGPKSYQDKLFKHIELTVRSETMN
;
A
#
# COMPACT_ATOMS: atom_id res chain seq x y z
N MET A 1 -63.34 -35.65 16.30
CA MET A 1 -62.27 -35.30 17.25
C MET A 1 -61.04 -34.99 16.43
N ILE A 2 -60.61 -33.72 16.41
CA ILE A 2 -59.60 -33.19 15.49
C ILE A 2 -58.21 -33.52 16.04
N SER A 3 -57.37 -34.17 15.22
CA SER A 3 -55.98 -34.49 15.54
C SER A 3 -55.10 -33.26 15.26
N ALA A 4 -54.35 -32.80 16.27
CA ALA A 4 -53.45 -31.67 16.17
C ALA A 4 -52.06 -32.14 15.71
N PHE A 5 -51.66 -31.73 14.50
CA PHE A 5 -50.29 -31.85 14.01
C PHE A 5 -49.41 -30.78 14.67
N ALA A 6 -48.41 -31.21 15.45
CA ALA A 6 -47.41 -30.31 16.00
C ALA A 6 -46.37 -29.95 14.93
N LEU A 7 -46.30 -28.66 14.57
CA LEU A 7 -45.25 -28.10 13.71
C LEU A 7 -44.04 -27.75 14.58
N VAL A 8 -42.93 -28.48 14.42
CA VAL A 8 -41.62 -28.11 14.98
C VAL A 8 -40.95 -27.13 14.00
N PRO A 9 -40.60 -25.90 14.41
CA PRO A 9 -39.89 -24.99 13.52
C PRO A 9 -38.44 -25.44 13.37
N PHE A 10 -38.06 -25.82 12.15
CA PHE A 10 -36.68 -26.09 11.75
C PHE A 10 -35.94 -24.76 11.64
N VAL A 11 -35.18 -24.40 12.67
CA VAL A 11 -34.32 -23.21 12.67
C VAL A 11 -33.12 -23.50 11.77
N LEU A 12 -33.16 -22.99 10.54
CA LEU A 12 -32.04 -23.05 9.61
C LEU A 12 -30.99 -22.01 10.01
N THR A 13 -30.03 -22.39 10.83
CA THR A 13 -28.89 -21.54 11.19
C THR A 13 -27.94 -21.48 9.99
N VAL A 14 -27.98 -20.39 9.22
CA VAL A 14 -27.01 -20.12 8.16
C VAL A 14 -25.69 -19.70 8.84
N ALA A 15 -24.75 -20.63 8.96
CA ALA A 15 -23.38 -20.31 9.35
C ALA A 15 -22.75 -19.45 8.25
N ARG A 16 -22.59 -18.15 8.52
CA ARG A 16 -21.78 -17.26 7.68
C ARG A 16 -20.31 -17.53 7.98
N PHE A 17 -19.67 -18.35 7.15
CA PHE A 17 -18.22 -18.37 7.05
C PHE A 17 -17.82 -17.07 6.35
N ILE A 18 -17.41 -16.07 7.14
CA ILE A 18 -16.64 -14.95 6.61
C ILE A 18 -15.23 -15.48 6.52
N ASP A 19 -14.79 -15.87 5.31
CA ASP A 19 -13.38 -16.07 5.05
C ASP A 19 -12.68 -14.77 5.42
N ALA A 20 -11.76 -14.85 6.39
CA ALA A 20 -10.92 -13.73 6.76
C ALA A 20 -10.04 -13.40 5.54
N VAL A 21 -10.52 -12.48 4.71
CA VAL A 21 -9.70 -11.81 3.71
C VAL A 21 -8.57 -11.17 4.50
N SER A 22 -7.35 -11.65 4.29
CA SER A 22 -6.17 -11.00 4.82
C SER A 22 -6.04 -9.67 4.09
N ILE A 23 -6.57 -8.62 4.71
CA ILE A 23 -6.43 -7.26 4.23
C ILE A 23 -5.08 -6.81 4.79
N ILE A 24 -4.01 -7.02 4.02
CA ILE A 24 -2.84 -6.16 4.16
C ILE A 24 -3.39 -4.74 4.04
N PRO A 25 -3.27 -3.87 5.05
CA PRO A 25 -3.79 -2.53 4.97
C PRO A 25 -3.19 -1.89 3.73
N ASP A 26 -4.01 -1.16 2.96
CA ASP A 26 -3.60 -0.52 1.70
C ASP A 26 -2.30 0.32 1.87
N THR A 27 -2.01 0.71 3.12
CA THR A 27 -0.79 1.39 3.57
C THR A 27 0.51 0.61 3.38
N ALA A 28 0.50 -0.73 3.30
CA ALA A 28 1.70 -1.54 3.08
C ALA A 28 1.84 -2.03 1.63
N ARG A 29 0.91 -1.64 0.74
CA ARG A 29 0.81 -2.14 -0.65
C ARG A 29 2.12 -2.05 -1.44
N PHE A 30 2.90 -0.98 -1.24
CA PHE A 30 4.13 -0.70 -1.99
C PHE A 30 5.41 -1.00 -1.20
N ILE A 31 5.29 -1.40 0.07
CA ILE A 31 6.46 -1.64 0.91
C ILE A 31 7.18 -2.90 0.44
N GLY A 32 8.46 -2.74 0.12
CA GLY A 32 9.28 -3.80 -0.42
C GLY A 32 9.19 -3.96 -1.93
N ASP A 33 8.32 -3.23 -2.64
CA ASP A 33 8.36 -3.24 -4.11
C ASP A 33 9.69 -2.67 -4.62
N GLY A 34 10.25 -3.33 -5.64
CA GLY A 34 11.43 -2.80 -6.32
C GLY A 34 11.12 -1.46 -7.02
N TYR A 35 12.15 -0.63 -7.21
CA TYR A 35 12.02 0.66 -7.87
C TYR A 35 13.04 0.85 -8.99
N ASN A 36 12.58 1.22 -10.18
CA ASN A 36 13.43 1.58 -11.31
C ASN A 36 13.65 3.09 -11.36
N LEU A 37 14.81 3.54 -10.85
CA LEU A 37 15.19 4.96 -10.81
C LEU A 37 15.22 5.66 -12.18
N LEU A 38 15.42 4.93 -13.27
CA LEU A 38 15.47 5.52 -14.62
C LEU A 38 14.09 5.73 -15.22
N MET A 39 13.10 4.94 -14.79
CA MET A 39 11.71 5.02 -15.25
C MET A 39 10.82 5.72 -14.24
N GLY A 40 11.36 6.07 -13.07
CA GLY A 40 10.64 6.70 -11.98
C GLY A 40 10.15 8.11 -12.29
N ASN A 41 8.91 8.38 -11.90
CA ASN A 41 8.32 9.71 -11.88
C ASN A 41 7.41 9.86 -10.66
N PRO A 42 7.93 10.38 -9.53
CA PRO A 42 7.16 10.58 -8.30
C PRO A 42 5.96 11.55 -8.42
N ASP A 43 5.88 12.36 -9.48
CA ASP A 43 4.68 13.15 -9.78
C ASP A 43 3.51 12.28 -10.33
N GLY A 44 3.78 11.01 -10.63
CA GLY A 44 2.83 10.07 -11.22
C GLY A 44 2.83 10.07 -12.74
N ASP A 45 2.20 9.06 -13.33
CA ASP A 45 1.99 8.94 -14.78
C ASP A 45 0.54 9.29 -15.18
N TYR A 46 -0.18 8.39 -15.85
CA TYR A 46 -1.54 8.63 -16.30
C TYR A 46 -2.57 8.48 -15.17
N TRP A 47 -3.64 9.26 -15.22
CA TRP A 47 -4.80 9.09 -14.33
C TRP A 47 -5.42 7.68 -14.39
N SER A 48 -5.28 7.00 -15.53
CA SER A 48 -5.75 5.62 -15.71
C SER A 48 -5.01 4.60 -14.84
N SER A 49 -3.79 4.91 -14.38
CA SER A 49 -3.03 4.10 -13.42
C SER A 49 -3.16 4.60 -11.98
N GLY A 50 -4.14 5.46 -11.68
CA GLY A 50 -4.31 6.06 -10.35
C GLY A 50 -3.27 7.14 -10.02
N GLY A 51 -2.39 7.49 -10.97
CA GLY A 51 -1.25 8.38 -10.71
C GLY A 51 -0.08 7.67 -10.02
N ASP A 52 -0.03 6.34 -10.02
CA ASP A 52 1.09 5.57 -9.49
C ASP A 52 2.40 5.94 -10.23
N ASP A 53 3.52 5.91 -9.52
CA ASP A 53 4.85 6.17 -10.10
C ASP A 53 5.24 5.02 -11.06
N PRO A 54 5.55 5.31 -12.33
CA PRO A 54 5.90 4.30 -13.35
C PRO A 54 7.19 3.53 -13.06
N GLY A 55 8.03 4.01 -12.13
CA GLY A 55 9.21 3.31 -11.64
C GLY A 55 8.90 2.19 -10.66
N LEU A 56 7.69 2.12 -10.07
CA LEU A 56 7.30 1.07 -9.14
C LEU A 56 7.16 -0.28 -9.84
N LEU A 57 7.89 -1.28 -9.38
CA LEU A 57 7.83 -2.64 -9.90
C LEU A 57 6.79 -3.47 -9.14
N LEU A 58 5.52 -3.12 -9.32
CA LEU A 58 4.40 -3.75 -8.61
C LEU A 58 4.44 -5.28 -8.70
N GLY A 59 4.30 -5.94 -7.55
CA GLY A 59 4.33 -7.40 -7.45
C GLY A 59 5.73 -8.01 -7.51
N ARG A 60 6.79 -7.19 -7.60
CA ARG A 60 8.18 -7.61 -7.43
C ARG A 60 8.70 -7.10 -6.08
N SER A 61 8.20 -7.72 -5.02
CA SER A 61 8.71 -7.43 -3.68
C SER A 61 10.11 -8.01 -3.50
N ILE A 62 11.04 -7.16 -3.07
CA ILE A 62 12.39 -7.52 -2.62
C ILE A 62 12.45 -7.84 -1.12
N LEU A 63 11.38 -7.52 -0.38
CA LEU A 63 11.24 -7.84 1.05
C LEU A 63 10.22 -8.97 1.26
N SER A 64 10.52 -9.86 2.21
CA SER A 64 9.55 -10.85 2.68
C SER A 64 8.88 -10.29 3.92
N LEU A 65 7.56 -10.05 3.83
CA LEU A 65 6.74 -9.62 4.95
C LEU A 65 5.90 -10.81 5.46
N SER A 66 5.64 -10.87 6.76
CA SER A 66 4.70 -11.82 7.34
C SER A 66 3.30 -11.66 6.72
N LYS A 67 2.56 -12.77 6.57
CA LYS A 67 1.24 -12.81 5.91
C LYS A 67 0.10 -12.34 6.81
N ASP A 68 0.40 -11.95 8.04
CA ASP A 68 -0.60 -11.42 8.95
C ASP A 68 -1.11 -10.07 8.45
N ASN A 69 -2.29 -9.66 8.90
CA ASN A 69 -2.88 -8.39 8.49
C ASN A 69 -2.00 -7.18 8.82
N ILE A 70 -1.05 -7.32 9.74
CA ILE A 70 -0.07 -6.29 10.09
C ILE A 70 1.27 -7.00 10.18
N PRO A 71 2.15 -6.85 9.18
CA PRO A 71 3.48 -7.44 9.24
C PRO A 71 4.29 -6.94 10.45
N ASP A 72 4.84 -7.88 11.23
CA ASP A 72 5.66 -7.57 12.42
C ASP A 72 6.95 -6.81 12.07
N GLU A 73 7.40 -6.92 10.83
CA GLU A 73 8.59 -6.25 10.31
C GLU A 73 8.38 -4.74 10.08
N LEU A 74 7.12 -4.27 10.13
CA LEU A 74 6.74 -2.89 9.82
C LEU A 74 6.32 -2.13 11.07
N SER A 75 6.90 -0.94 11.25
CA SER A 75 6.46 0.02 12.26
C SER A 75 5.49 1.02 11.63
N TYR A 76 4.26 1.04 12.10
CA TYR A 76 3.22 1.92 11.58
C TYR A 76 3.06 3.16 12.46
N GLN A 77 2.99 4.33 11.83
CA GLN A 77 2.54 5.57 12.48
C GLN A 77 1.20 5.97 11.89
N PHE A 78 0.15 5.88 12.70
CA PHE A 78 -1.19 6.25 12.27
C PHE A 78 -1.47 7.72 12.56
N HIS A 79 -2.01 8.44 11.56
CA HIS A 79 -2.47 9.81 11.70
C HIS A 79 -3.99 9.85 11.54
N LEU A 80 -4.69 10.41 12.54
CA LEU A 80 -6.17 10.53 12.53
C LEU A 80 -6.69 11.53 11.49
N THR A 81 -5.83 12.43 11.03
CA THR A 81 -6.16 13.51 10.11
C THR A 81 -5.10 13.62 9.01
N CYS A 82 -5.49 14.07 7.83
CA CYS A 82 -4.57 14.38 6.75
C CYS A 82 -3.58 15.46 7.19
N HIS A 83 -2.28 15.22 6.96
CA HIS A 83 -1.24 16.23 7.16
C HIS A 83 -1.13 17.06 5.88
N GLU A 84 -1.73 18.25 5.88
CA GLU A 84 -1.62 19.16 4.74
C GLU A 84 -0.25 19.84 4.72
N ALA A 85 0.45 19.74 3.59
CA ALA A 85 1.69 20.44 3.34
C ALA A 85 1.59 21.16 2.00
N HIS A 86 1.81 22.48 2.01
CA HIS A 86 1.83 23.28 0.79
C HIS A 86 3.27 23.68 0.48
N SER A 87 3.69 23.45 -0.76
CA SER A 87 4.96 23.96 -1.26
C SER A 87 4.77 24.55 -2.65
N MET A 88 5.54 25.59 -2.95
CA MET A 88 5.61 26.19 -4.27
C MET A 88 7.05 26.16 -4.73
N MET A 89 7.27 25.79 -5.99
CA MET A 89 8.59 25.81 -6.59
C MET A 89 8.53 26.22 -8.04
N LEU A 90 9.42 27.12 -8.44
CA LEU A 90 9.61 27.47 -9.84
C LEU A 90 10.45 26.39 -10.52
N VAL A 91 9.85 25.68 -11.47
CA VAL A 91 10.55 24.72 -12.33
C VAL A 91 10.85 25.38 -13.66
N TYR A 92 12.13 25.46 -14.01
CA TYR A 92 12.63 25.95 -15.29
C TYR A 92 13.65 24.97 -15.89
N GLY A 93 13.33 24.41 -17.05
CA GLY A 93 14.17 23.43 -17.73
C GLY A 93 14.30 22.06 -17.01
N PRO A 94 14.98 21.09 -17.65
CA PRO A 94 15.02 19.71 -17.16
C PRO A 94 15.72 19.53 -15.82
N LYS A 95 16.80 20.29 -15.55
CA LYS A 95 17.60 20.11 -14.34
C LYS A 95 16.82 20.46 -13.07
N SER A 96 16.13 21.59 -13.08
CA SER A 96 15.32 22.00 -11.92
C SER A 96 14.11 21.07 -11.69
N TYR A 97 13.58 20.45 -12.75
CA TYR A 97 12.56 19.42 -12.62
C TYR A 97 13.13 18.15 -12.01
N GLN A 98 14.30 17.70 -12.43
CA GLN A 98 14.98 16.57 -11.78
C GLN A 98 15.23 16.86 -10.30
N ASP A 99 15.68 18.06 -9.95
CA ASP A 99 15.89 18.48 -8.55
C ASP A 99 14.58 18.53 -7.76
N LYS A 100 13.43 18.78 -8.42
CA LYS A 100 12.09 18.60 -7.82
C LYS A 100 11.85 17.15 -7.44
N LEU A 101 12.02 16.24 -8.39
CA LEU A 101 11.67 14.84 -8.21
C LEU A 101 12.53 14.19 -7.11
N PHE A 102 13.82 14.54 -7.04
CA PHE A 102 14.71 14.05 -6.00
C PHE A 102 14.31 14.44 -4.57
N LYS A 103 13.47 15.47 -4.36
CA LYS A 103 12.95 15.78 -3.02
C LYS A 103 12.04 14.69 -2.45
N HIS A 104 11.51 13.81 -3.32
CA HIS A 104 10.64 12.69 -2.92
C HIS A 104 11.41 11.38 -2.77
N ILE A 105 12.73 11.37 -3.02
CA ILE A 105 13.57 10.18 -2.98
C ILE A 105 14.70 10.41 -1.98
N GLU A 106 14.72 9.64 -0.90
CA GLU A 106 15.83 9.63 0.05
C GLU A 106 16.69 8.37 -0.16
N LEU A 107 17.95 8.57 -0.58
CA LEU A 107 18.90 7.48 -0.77
C LEU A 107 19.69 7.26 0.53
N THR A 108 19.45 6.11 1.17
CA THR A 108 20.32 5.67 2.28
C THR A 108 21.54 4.95 1.71
N VAL A 109 22.70 5.61 1.72
CA VAL A 109 23.97 4.98 1.33
C VAL A 109 24.57 4.29 2.56
N ARG A 110 24.68 2.96 2.53
CA ARG A 110 25.49 2.23 3.50
C ARG A 110 26.94 2.34 3.08
N SER A 111 27.80 2.98 3.87
CA SER A 111 29.24 2.87 3.66
C SER A 111 29.69 1.49 4.12
N GLU A 112 30.14 0.66 3.19
CA GLU A 112 30.86 -0.56 3.53
C GLU A 112 32.28 -0.13 3.91
N THR A 113 32.58 -0.15 5.20
CA THR A 113 33.98 -0.13 5.66
C THR A 113 34.63 -1.43 5.20
N MET A 114 35.39 -1.36 4.10
CA MET A 114 36.35 -2.40 3.72
C MET A 114 37.38 -2.49 4.86
N ASN A 115 37.41 -3.63 5.54
CA ASN A 115 38.45 -4.01 6.50
C ASN A 115 39.34 -5.07 5.85
#